data_AF-A0A8T0IF95-F1
#
_entry.id   AF-A0A8T0IF95-F1
#
_cell.length_a   1.000
_cell.length_b   1.000
_cell.length_c   1.000
_cell.angle_alpha   90.00
_cell.angle_beta   90.00
_cell.angle_gamma   90.00
#
_symmetry.space_group_name_H-M   'P 1'
#
loop_
_entity.id
_entity.type
_entity.pdbx_description
1 polymer ?
#
loop_
_entity_poly.entity_id
_entity_poly.type
_entity_poly.pdbx_seq_one_letter_code
_entity_poly.pdbx_strand_id
1 'polypeptide(L)'
;MYRCVARLQATFLHQHTNPGLLLPPSSLSKPWDQCSVLLTFLNSSFSRPVGVTGRVSFISTAAHVPLDRSRCKAPVVGQVSAMMTDMDFSTQAKLGLAKIFWASCRREAYASLYHPFLVSLAAGTLPKHAFQRYMAQDAYFLEAFKNAYQMAMESTEDEDAKATIDSLKRDVEEELTLHSSVMQSLDADQTDFEPNTATAAYCDFLRAAATGGNRTLNLASTSAKIIAAMTPCMRLYAFLGQEIKKNINEVPDHPYQQWINTYSAADFEAAASKVEHLLDKLTESVNKEDEKALLYNLYRRAMNLEVDFFSAQMLGPVHVPFFKSQAAPENRLLLVSDFDSTCTISDSCPVLADLTVQIAGKIPGGRSAGETGASLLRNKWDDLVMRYMDEYEEVLNRRLSNKEHGNGKAFTTEELQELLKEMSDFELKANARVEEAAVLKGLSPVAIQDAGKSMPLREGCSDFFKRLGLQEAHVDTHILSVCWSKTFIEAVLEQGEIHVANINANELVFNGNASTGKISFNVQTALDKQRHFIQILDHLKGRQSTDPEHQQVHSVYIGDSLTDLLCLLRADVGIILGDSSTLKQVYGEKMTSLFRKALLLEQGNMQLSGYVFTVSSWYEVEAFLFGPAGSRVL
;
A
#
# COMPACT_ATOMS: atom_id res chain seq x y z
N MET A 1 4.96 -27.29 10.16
CA MET A 1 6.16 -26.42 10.07
C MET A 1 7.47 -27.21 9.85
N TYR A 2 7.95 -28.04 10.77
CA TYR A 2 9.36 -28.51 10.73
C TYR A 2 9.71 -29.85 10.05
N ARG A 3 8.73 -30.57 9.45
CA ARG A 3 9.04 -31.76 8.63
C ARG A 3 9.71 -31.43 7.28
N CYS A 4 9.75 -30.17 6.89
CA CYS A 4 10.51 -29.70 5.72
C CYS A 4 12.02 -29.71 5.95
N VAL A 5 12.47 -29.60 7.21
CA VAL A 5 13.90 -29.48 7.55
C VAL A 5 14.68 -30.77 7.30
N ALA A 6 14.08 -31.93 7.56
CA ALA A 6 14.71 -33.21 7.24
C ALA A 6 14.93 -33.41 5.72
N ARG A 7 14.22 -32.67 4.86
CA ARG A 7 14.50 -32.64 3.41
C ARG A 7 15.64 -31.68 3.03
N LEU A 8 16.04 -30.74 3.91
CA LEU A 8 17.11 -29.77 3.68
C LEU A 8 18.48 -30.41 3.50
N GLN A 9 18.73 -31.51 4.22
CA GLN A 9 20.01 -32.20 4.17
C GLN A 9 20.21 -32.94 2.85
N ALA A 10 19.14 -33.44 2.22
CA ALA A 10 19.25 -34.24 1.01
C ALA A 10 19.56 -33.41 -0.25
N THR A 11 19.02 -32.20 -0.37
CA THR A 11 19.14 -31.41 -1.61
C THR A 11 20.41 -30.56 -1.66
N PHE A 12 20.83 -29.95 -0.55
CA PHE A 12 22.03 -29.12 -0.49
C PHE A 12 23.32 -29.94 -0.64
N LEU A 13 23.39 -31.12 -0.03
CA LEU A 13 24.51 -32.05 -0.24
C LEU A 13 24.56 -32.55 -1.69
N HIS A 14 23.42 -32.71 -2.37
CA HIS A 14 23.39 -33.20 -3.75
C HIS A 14 23.88 -32.16 -4.78
N GLN A 15 23.75 -30.86 -4.48
CA GLN A 15 24.16 -29.76 -5.36
C GLN A 15 25.63 -29.35 -5.16
N HIS A 16 26.25 -29.70 -4.02
CA HIS A 16 27.60 -29.24 -3.67
C HIS A 16 28.60 -30.34 -3.28
N THR A 17 28.23 -31.63 -3.36
CA THR A 17 29.20 -32.73 -3.22
C THR A 17 29.57 -33.35 -4.58
N ASN A 18 30.88 -33.55 -4.75
CA ASN A 18 31.51 -34.15 -5.92
C ASN A 18 31.03 -35.61 -6.07
N PRO A 19 30.47 -36.08 -7.20
CA PRO A 19 29.79 -37.39 -7.31
C PRO A 19 30.71 -38.62 -7.25
N GLY A 20 31.96 -38.48 -6.80
CA GLY A 20 32.99 -39.52 -6.85
C GLY A 20 33.10 -40.45 -5.64
N LEU A 21 32.35 -40.22 -4.56
CA LEU A 21 32.46 -41.02 -3.33
C LEU A 21 31.07 -41.15 -2.71
N LEU A 22 30.40 -42.30 -2.89
CA LEU A 22 29.47 -42.92 -1.93
C LEU A 22 28.98 -44.29 -2.49
N LEU A 23 29.19 -45.35 -1.71
CA LEU A 23 28.73 -46.73 -1.95
C LEU A 23 27.21 -46.87 -1.71
N PRO A 24 26.51 -47.85 -2.32
CA PRO A 24 25.05 -47.92 -2.28
C PRO A 24 24.51 -48.38 -0.91
N PRO A 25 23.37 -47.84 -0.43
CA PRO A 25 22.74 -48.29 0.80
C PRO A 25 21.81 -49.48 0.53
N SER A 26 22.21 -50.66 1.02
CA SER A 26 21.32 -51.79 1.24
C SER A 26 20.77 -51.76 2.67
N SER A 27 19.48 -52.09 2.80
CA SER A 27 18.72 -52.40 4.01
C SER A 27 18.26 -51.22 4.88
N LEU A 28 16.95 -50.93 4.83
CA LEU A 28 16.07 -50.78 5.99
C LEU A 28 14.61 -50.82 5.51
N SER A 29 13.86 -51.78 6.05
CA SER A 29 12.52 -52.22 5.70
C SER A 29 11.40 -51.36 6.31
N LYS A 30 10.28 -51.24 5.57
CA LYS A 30 8.97 -50.70 6.00
C LYS A 30 8.34 -51.55 7.13
N PRO A 31 7.39 -51.01 7.92
CA PRO A 31 5.96 -51.17 7.56
C PRO A 31 5.08 -49.95 7.89
N TRP A 32 3.83 -49.95 7.39
CA TRP A 32 2.55 -49.51 8.00
C TRP A 32 1.56 -49.09 6.89
N ASP A 33 0.88 -50.10 6.33
CA ASP A 33 -0.47 -49.99 5.80
C ASP A 33 -1.44 -50.17 6.98
N GLN A 34 -2.41 -49.26 7.15
CA GLN A 34 -3.79 -49.60 7.53
C GLN A 34 -4.70 -48.36 7.64
N CYS A 35 -5.89 -48.52 7.06
CA CYS A 35 -7.15 -47.81 7.33
C CYS A 35 -7.47 -46.50 6.58
N SER A 36 -7.90 -46.67 5.33
CA SER A 36 -8.99 -45.92 4.71
C SER A 36 -10.34 -46.60 4.99
N VAL A 37 -11.42 -45.81 5.06
CA VAL A 37 -12.86 -46.10 4.83
C VAL A 37 -13.76 -45.66 6.00
N LEU A 38 -14.41 -44.49 5.85
CA LEU A 38 -15.87 -44.35 5.95
C LEU A 38 -16.31 -42.93 5.53
N LEU A 39 -17.26 -42.91 4.60
CA LEU A 39 -17.80 -41.77 3.85
C LEU A 39 -19.27 -41.59 4.27
N THR A 40 -19.71 -40.33 4.41
CA THR A 40 -21.08 -39.79 4.19
C THR A 40 -22.29 -40.36 4.95
N PHE A 41 -23.02 -39.49 5.66
CA PHE A 41 -24.43 -39.08 5.40
C PHE A 41 -25.06 -38.44 6.66
N LEU A 42 -25.54 -37.20 6.56
CA LEU A 42 -26.96 -36.85 6.78
C LEU A 42 -27.18 -35.33 6.66
N ASN A 43 -28.21 -34.99 5.89
CA ASN A 43 -28.68 -33.67 5.58
C ASN A 43 -30.12 -33.52 6.11
N SER A 44 -30.49 -32.29 6.45
CA SER A 44 -31.85 -31.71 6.51
C SER A 44 -32.64 -31.65 7.83
N SER A 45 -33.11 -30.40 8.06
CA SER A 45 -34.42 -29.97 8.57
C SER A 45 -34.54 -29.55 10.04
N PHE A 46 -34.76 -28.25 10.31
CA PHE A 46 -35.97 -27.73 10.99
C PHE A 46 -36.05 -26.17 10.98
N SER A 47 -37.12 -25.69 10.34
CA SER A 47 -38.00 -24.51 10.50
C SER A 47 -37.67 -23.26 11.37
N ARG A 48 -38.04 -22.09 10.81
CA ARG A 48 -38.30 -20.76 11.45
C ARG A 48 -39.51 -20.77 12.42
N PRO A 49 -39.70 -19.75 13.31
CA PRO A 49 -40.56 -18.57 12.98
C PRO A 49 -40.19 -17.19 13.61
N VAL A 50 -40.65 -16.10 12.94
CA VAL A 50 -41.18 -14.78 13.42
C VAL A 50 -40.27 -13.90 14.33
N GLY A 51 -40.01 -12.60 14.16
CA GLY A 51 -40.65 -11.48 13.45
C GLY A 51 -41.01 -10.38 14.47
N VAL A 52 -40.20 -9.32 14.63
CA VAL A 52 -40.59 -8.06 15.32
C VAL A 52 -39.86 -6.85 14.71
N THR A 53 -40.67 -5.83 14.43
CA THR A 53 -40.40 -4.48 13.90
C THR A 53 -39.73 -3.54 14.91
N GLY A 54 -38.89 -2.61 14.43
CA GLY A 54 -38.40 -1.50 15.25
C GLY A 54 -37.69 -0.41 14.44
N ARG A 55 -38.44 0.64 14.07
CA ARG A 55 -37.90 1.94 13.63
C ARG A 55 -37.27 2.65 14.83
N VAL A 56 -36.08 3.24 14.69
CA VAL A 56 -35.67 4.39 15.51
C VAL A 56 -34.90 5.39 14.64
N SER A 57 -35.46 6.60 14.57
CA SER A 57 -34.92 7.84 14.06
C SER A 57 -33.91 8.46 15.04
N PHE A 58 -32.86 9.13 14.56
CA PHE A 58 -32.21 10.19 15.35
C PHE A 58 -31.94 11.45 14.51
N ILE A 59 -32.40 12.55 15.08
CA ILE A 59 -32.29 13.93 14.62
C ILE A 59 -31.07 14.57 15.30
N SER A 60 -30.36 15.37 14.51
CA SER A 60 -29.34 16.39 14.85
C SER A 60 -29.68 17.25 16.09
N THR A 61 -28.68 17.78 16.81
CA THR A 61 -28.46 19.24 17.02
C THR A 61 -27.14 19.50 17.76
N ALA A 62 -26.35 20.46 17.27
CA ALA A 62 -25.14 21.01 17.85
C ALA A 62 -25.43 22.13 18.88
N ALA A 63 -24.46 22.41 19.78
CA ALA A 63 -23.96 23.75 20.16
C ALA A 63 -23.53 23.83 21.64
N HIS A 64 -22.25 24.14 21.89
CA HIS A 64 -21.76 25.33 22.60
C HIS A 64 -20.37 25.15 23.25
N VAL A 65 -19.42 25.97 22.79
CA VAL A 65 -18.14 26.43 23.37
C VAL A 65 -18.45 27.75 24.14
N PRO A 66 -17.66 28.36 25.08
CA PRO A 66 -16.22 28.21 25.42
C PRO A 66 -15.83 28.20 26.93
N LEU A 67 -14.55 27.91 27.25
CA LEU A 67 -13.60 28.90 27.83
C LEU A 67 -12.20 28.32 28.16
N ASP A 68 -11.21 29.12 27.76
CA ASP A 68 -9.76 28.99 27.87
C ASP A 68 -9.24 29.36 29.27
N ARG A 69 -8.31 28.55 29.82
CA ARG A 69 -7.28 28.98 30.78
C ARG A 69 -5.97 28.20 30.57
N SER A 70 -5.20 28.69 29.61
CA SER A 70 -3.75 28.89 29.68
C SER A 70 -2.93 28.20 30.80
N ARG A 71 -1.87 27.50 30.36
CA ARG A 71 -0.62 27.11 31.06
C ARG A 71 -0.58 25.72 31.71
N CYS A 72 -0.33 24.70 30.88
CA CYS A 72 0.72 23.69 31.06
C CYS A 72 0.95 23.00 29.70
N LYS A 73 2.14 23.13 29.11
CA LYS A 73 2.48 22.49 27.84
C LYS A 73 2.78 21.00 28.08
N ALA A 74 1.89 20.12 27.63
CA ALA A 74 2.15 18.70 27.40
C ALA A 74 2.30 18.46 25.87
N PRO A 75 3.00 17.40 25.43
CA PRO A 75 3.26 17.16 24.01
C PRO A 75 1.95 16.93 23.24
N VAL A 76 1.91 17.41 21.99
CA VAL A 76 0.73 17.44 21.13
C VAL A 76 0.35 16.02 20.68
N VAL A 77 -0.77 15.51 21.21
CA VAL A 77 -1.39 14.19 20.90
C VAL A 77 -2.16 14.18 19.55
N GLY A 78 -2.11 15.28 18.80
CA GLY A 78 -2.91 15.49 17.58
C GLY A 78 -2.53 14.67 16.34
N GLN A 79 -1.42 13.91 16.34
CA GLN A 79 -0.97 13.18 15.14
C GLN A 79 -1.53 11.75 15.02
N VAL A 80 -2.05 11.15 16.09
CA VAL A 80 -2.59 9.78 16.01
C VAL A 80 -3.99 9.78 15.41
N SER A 81 -4.79 10.83 15.64
CA SER A 81 -6.19 10.91 15.18
C SER A 81 -6.34 11.13 13.67
N ALA A 82 -5.32 11.66 12.99
CA ALA A 82 -5.38 11.98 11.56
C ALA A 82 -4.96 10.81 10.65
N MET A 83 -4.30 9.78 11.19
CA MET A 83 -3.88 8.58 10.43
C MET A 83 -4.96 7.48 10.41
N MET A 84 -6.08 7.67 11.11
CA MET A 84 -7.09 6.63 11.35
C MET A 84 -8.34 6.73 10.46
N THR A 85 -8.34 7.52 9.39
CA THR A 85 -9.57 7.82 8.62
C THR A 85 -9.87 6.91 7.42
N ASP A 86 -9.08 5.86 7.17
CA ASP A 86 -9.25 5.00 5.98
C ASP A 86 -10.17 3.77 6.18
N MET A 87 -10.92 3.71 7.29
CA MET A 87 -12.02 2.76 7.47
C MET A 87 -13.19 3.47 8.14
N ASP A 88 -14.40 3.23 7.64
CA ASP A 88 -15.65 3.66 8.27
C ASP A 88 -15.58 3.41 9.79
N PHE A 89 -15.88 4.43 10.59
CA PHE A 89 -15.88 4.37 12.07
C PHE A 89 -16.73 3.19 12.59
N SER A 90 -17.73 2.75 11.82
CA SER A 90 -18.55 1.58 12.14
C SER A 90 -17.81 0.23 11.98
N THR A 91 -16.77 0.19 11.15
CA THR A 91 -15.94 -0.98 10.85
C THR A 91 -14.77 -1.10 11.83
N GLN A 92 -14.17 0.02 12.25
CA GLN A 92 -13.12 0.04 13.29
C GLN A 92 -13.60 -0.54 14.63
N ALA A 93 -14.86 -0.31 15.00
CA ALA A 93 -15.44 -0.85 16.22
C ALA A 93 -15.56 -2.40 16.24
N LYS A 94 -15.30 -3.08 15.11
CA LYS A 94 -15.31 -4.55 14.98
C LYS A 94 -13.93 -5.18 14.77
N LEU A 95 -12.87 -4.39 14.62
CA LEU A 95 -11.51 -4.89 14.36
C LEU A 95 -10.68 -4.86 15.65
N GLY A 96 -9.94 -5.94 15.92
CA GLY A 96 -8.98 -5.99 17.03
C GLY A 96 -7.81 -5.01 16.84
N LEU A 97 -7.16 -4.63 17.93
CA LEU A 97 -6.05 -3.67 17.92
C LEU A 97 -4.90 -4.14 17.03
N ALA A 98 -4.65 -5.44 16.93
CA ALA A 98 -3.58 -5.98 16.09
C ALA A 98 -3.74 -5.57 14.61
N LYS A 99 -4.95 -5.70 14.06
CA LYS A 99 -5.25 -5.31 12.67
C LYS A 99 -5.18 -3.80 12.46
N ILE A 100 -5.64 -3.02 13.45
CA ILE A 100 -5.54 -1.56 13.41
C ILE A 100 -4.06 -1.14 13.37
N PHE A 101 -3.22 -1.70 14.25
CA PHE A 101 -1.80 -1.37 14.32
C PHE A 101 -1.05 -1.76 13.04
N TRP A 102 -1.34 -2.94 12.49
CA TRP A 102 -0.78 -3.38 11.21
C TRP A 102 -1.13 -2.43 10.06
N ALA A 103 -2.41 -2.05 9.93
CA ALA A 103 -2.85 -1.12 8.90
C ALA A 103 -2.14 0.24 9.01
N SER A 104 -1.90 0.72 10.24
CA SER A 104 -1.18 1.97 10.50
C SER A 104 0.33 1.92 10.23
N CYS A 105 0.92 0.73 10.08
CA CYS A 105 2.35 0.55 9.79
C CYS A 105 2.61 0.06 8.35
N ARG A 106 1.64 0.26 7.43
CA ARG A 106 1.79 -0.13 6.02
C ARG A 106 2.96 0.57 5.33
N ARG A 107 3.28 1.81 5.74
CA ARG A 107 4.44 2.54 5.23
C ARG A 107 5.75 1.80 5.51
N GLU A 108 5.97 1.39 6.75
CA GLU A 108 7.14 0.62 7.17
C GLU A 108 7.16 -0.77 6.52
N ALA A 109 6.01 -1.42 6.36
CA ALA A 109 5.92 -2.72 5.68
C ALA A 109 6.40 -2.63 4.21
N TYR A 110 5.96 -1.63 3.46
CA TYR A 110 6.45 -1.39 2.09
C TYR A 110 7.91 -0.93 2.07
N ALA A 111 8.33 -0.10 3.02
CA ALA A 111 9.74 0.30 3.15
C ALA A 111 10.66 -0.92 3.36
N SER A 112 10.22 -1.91 4.15
CA SER A 112 10.91 -3.20 4.29
C SER A 112 10.86 -4.00 3.00
N LEU A 113 9.70 -4.18 2.37
CA LEU A 113 9.57 -4.97 1.14
C LEU A 113 10.51 -4.47 0.03
N TYR A 114 10.56 -3.15 -0.18
CA TYR A 114 11.44 -2.52 -1.16
C TYR A 114 12.84 -2.19 -0.62
N HIS A 115 13.18 -2.66 0.59
CA HIS A 115 14.52 -2.49 1.14
C HIS A 115 15.53 -3.21 0.23
N PRO A 116 16.68 -2.59 -0.10
CA PRO A 116 17.62 -3.17 -1.05
C PRO A 116 18.10 -4.59 -0.68
N PHE A 117 18.22 -4.89 0.62
CA PHE A 117 18.48 -6.25 1.11
C PHE A 117 17.42 -7.26 0.67
N LEU A 118 16.13 -6.96 0.88
CA LEU A 118 15.02 -7.87 0.58
C LEU A 118 14.76 -7.97 -0.93
N VAL A 119 14.93 -6.86 -1.67
CA VAL A 119 14.87 -6.88 -3.13
C VAL A 119 15.99 -7.76 -3.71
N SER A 120 17.22 -7.64 -3.20
CA SER A 120 18.34 -8.51 -3.61
C SER A 120 18.12 -9.97 -3.25
N LEU A 121 17.54 -10.24 -2.07
CA LEU A 121 17.18 -11.60 -1.63
C LEU A 121 16.14 -12.20 -2.59
N ALA A 122 15.08 -11.46 -2.89
CA ALA A 122 14.01 -11.89 -3.78
C ALA A 122 14.46 -12.00 -5.25
N ALA A 123 15.44 -11.19 -5.67
CA ALA A 123 16.05 -11.24 -6.99
C ALA A 123 17.06 -12.41 -7.13
N GLY A 124 17.49 -13.01 -6.02
CA GLY A 124 18.54 -14.04 -6.01
C GLY A 124 19.96 -13.48 -6.18
N THR A 125 20.14 -12.17 -6.09
CA THR A 125 21.42 -11.47 -6.31
C THR A 125 22.14 -11.07 -5.03
N LEU A 126 21.50 -11.25 -3.87
CA LEU A 126 22.11 -10.95 -2.57
C LEU A 126 23.45 -11.71 -2.42
N PRO A 127 24.52 -11.06 -1.93
CA PRO A 127 25.76 -11.78 -1.65
C PRO A 127 25.61 -12.78 -0.49
N LYS A 128 26.17 -14.00 -0.64
CA LYS A 128 26.13 -15.05 0.41
C LYS A 128 26.59 -14.53 1.79
N HIS A 129 27.64 -13.71 1.83
CA HIS A 129 28.17 -13.16 3.08
C HIS A 129 27.21 -12.17 3.77
N ALA A 130 26.41 -11.44 3.01
CA ALA A 130 25.38 -10.56 3.56
C ALA A 130 24.26 -11.38 4.20
N PHE A 131 23.85 -12.47 3.54
CA PHE A 131 22.87 -13.40 4.09
C PHE A 131 23.38 -14.13 5.35
N GLN A 132 24.63 -14.58 5.37
CA GLN A 132 25.26 -15.19 6.56
C GLN A 132 25.25 -14.23 7.76
N ARG A 133 25.62 -12.96 7.55
CA ARG A 133 25.57 -11.94 8.61
C ARG A 133 24.15 -11.72 9.10
N TYR A 134 23.18 -11.59 8.19
CA TYR A 134 21.77 -11.47 8.55
C TYR A 134 21.31 -12.64 9.43
N MET A 135 21.59 -13.89 9.03
CA MET A 135 21.23 -15.09 9.80
C MET A 135 21.93 -15.14 11.18
N ALA A 136 23.18 -14.69 11.27
CA ALA A 136 23.91 -14.62 12.53
C ALA A 136 23.30 -13.59 13.49
N GLN A 137 22.90 -12.42 12.97
CA GLN A 137 22.24 -11.39 13.75
C GLN A 137 20.83 -11.83 14.20
N ASP A 138 20.10 -12.57 13.36
CA ASP A 138 18.77 -13.07 13.67
C ASP A 138 18.77 -14.08 14.84
N ALA A 139 19.85 -14.84 15.03
CA ALA A 139 19.98 -15.70 16.19
C ALA A 139 19.99 -14.92 17.53
N TYR A 140 20.53 -13.69 17.55
CA TYR A 140 20.40 -12.80 18.74
C TYR A 140 18.96 -12.32 18.94
N PHE A 141 18.21 -12.11 17.85
CA PHE A 141 16.79 -11.79 17.93
C PHE A 141 15.98 -12.92 18.54
N LEU A 142 16.14 -14.13 18.03
CA LEU A 142 15.39 -15.28 18.51
C LEU A 142 15.65 -15.55 20.01
N GLU A 143 16.88 -15.37 20.49
CA GLU A 143 17.18 -15.47 21.92
C GLU A 143 16.50 -14.35 22.72
N ALA A 144 16.48 -13.11 22.22
CA ALA A 144 15.75 -12.01 22.87
C ALA A 144 14.22 -12.27 22.87
N PHE A 145 13.67 -12.82 21.79
CA PHE A 145 12.26 -13.20 21.68
C PHE A 145 11.89 -14.31 22.66
N LYS A 146 12.70 -15.36 22.77
CA LYS A 146 12.50 -16.44 23.76
C LYS A 146 12.40 -15.89 25.18
N ASN A 147 13.33 -14.99 25.54
CA ASN A 147 13.36 -14.37 26.85
C ASN A 147 12.16 -13.42 27.07
N ALA A 148 11.74 -12.67 26.04
CA ALA A 148 10.57 -11.82 26.10
C ALA A 148 9.28 -12.64 26.27
N TYR A 149 9.11 -13.76 25.56
CA TYR A 149 7.96 -14.66 25.77
C TYR A 149 7.93 -15.25 27.17
N GLN A 150 9.08 -15.66 27.72
CA GLN A 150 9.16 -16.13 29.10
C GLN A 150 8.65 -15.06 30.09
N MET A 151 9.10 -13.81 29.93
CA MET A 151 8.64 -12.70 30.77
C MET A 151 7.16 -12.37 30.55
N ALA A 152 6.66 -12.44 29.31
CA ALA A 152 5.25 -12.23 29.01
C ALA A 152 4.38 -13.27 29.72
N MET A 153 4.78 -14.55 29.68
CA MET A 153 4.11 -15.65 30.36
C MET A 153 4.07 -15.48 31.88
N GLU A 154 5.19 -15.06 32.49
CA GLU A 154 5.29 -14.78 33.93
C GLU A 154 4.45 -13.57 34.36
N SER A 155 4.13 -12.67 33.42
CA SER A 155 3.41 -11.42 33.69
C SER A 155 1.91 -11.46 33.41
N THR A 156 1.37 -12.61 32.98
CA THR A 156 -0.06 -12.79 32.74
C THR A 156 -0.67 -13.78 33.73
N GLU A 157 -1.94 -13.55 34.12
CA GLU A 157 -2.73 -14.48 34.94
C GLU A 157 -3.70 -15.32 34.09
N ASP A 158 -3.89 -14.98 32.81
CA ASP A 158 -4.77 -15.70 31.88
C ASP A 158 -4.08 -16.99 31.40
N GLU A 159 -4.61 -18.15 31.80
CA GLU A 159 -4.03 -19.47 31.52
C GLU A 159 -4.03 -19.84 30.03
N ASP A 160 -5.05 -19.44 29.27
CA ASP A 160 -5.06 -19.66 27.82
C ASP A 160 -4.00 -18.80 27.11
N ALA A 161 -3.80 -17.56 27.58
CA ALA A 161 -2.74 -16.70 27.10
C ALA A 161 -1.37 -17.29 27.44
N LYS A 162 -1.17 -17.83 28.66
CA LYS A 162 0.06 -18.55 29.02
C LYS A 162 0.31 -19.74 28.10
N ALA A 163 -0.69 -20.59 27.87
CA ALA A 163 -0.56 -21.75 26.97
C ALA A 163 -0.22 -21.33 25.53
N THR A 164 -0.81 -20.22 25.06
CA THR A 164 -0.49 -19.65 23.74
C THR A 164 0.94 -19.14 23.69
N ILE A 165 1.40 -18.40 24.71
CA ILE A 165 2.76 -17.88 24.81
C ILE A 165 3.79 -19.01 24.91
N ASP A 166 3.53 -20.05 25.71
CA ASP A 166 4.42 -21.21 25.84
C ASP A 166 4.61 -21.93 24.50
N SER A 167 3.52 -22.12 23.75
CA SER A 167 3.60 -22.68 22.42
C SER A 167 4.44 -21.81 21.47
N LEU A 168 4.26 -20.49 21.46
CA LEU A 168 5.06 -19.58 20.63
C LEU A 168 6.54 -19.58 21.03
N LYS A 169 6.82 -19.63 22.32
CA LYS A 169 8.18 -19.73 22.86
C LYS A 169 8.87 -21.01 22.39
N ARG A 170 8.18 -22.14 22.45
CA ARG A 170 8.69 -23.42 21.95
C ARG A 170 8.99 -23.37 20.46
N ASP A 171 8.12 -22.73 19.67
CA ASP A 171 8.33 -22.57 18.22
C ASP A 171 9.64 -21.79 17.95
N VAL A 172 9.95 -20.76 18.75
CA VAL A 172 11.23 -20.01 18.69
C VAL A 172 12.43 -20.85 19.14
N GLU A 173 12.28 -21.69 20.17
CA GLU A 173 13.35 -22.60 20.62
C GLU A 173 13.69 -23.66 19.56
N GLU A 174 12.68 -24.18 18.88
CA GLU A 174 12.84 -25.07 17.74
C GLU A 174 13.57 -24.34 16.60
N GLU A 175 13.18 -23.10 16.28
CA GLU A 175 13.84 -22.29 15.24
C GLU A 175 15.30 -21.96 15.57
N LEU A 176 15.64 -21.62 16.82
CA LEU A 176 17.04 -21.41 17.25
C LEU A 176 17.92 -22.65 17.00
N THR A 177 17.37 -23.84 17.25
CA THR A 177 18.04 -25.11 16.99
C THR A 177 18.30 -25.30 15.48
N LEU A 178 17.36 -24.87 14.65
CA LEU A 178 17.46 -24.94 13.20
C LEU A 178 18.42 -23.90 12.62
N HIS A 179 18.38 -22.66 13.11
CA HIS A 179 19.32 -21.60 12.77
C HIS A 179 20.77 -22.06 12.94
N SER A 180 21.06 -22.72 14.06
CA SER A 180 22.39 -23.28 14.34
C SER A 180 22.83 -24.28 13.25
N SER A 181 21.91 -25.14 12.79
CA SER A 181 22.19 -26.10 11.72
C SER A 181 22.36 -25.46 10.34
N VAL A 182 21.62 -24.38 10.05
CA VAL A 182 21.73 -23.61 8.80
C VAL A 182 23.02 -22.81 8.76
N MET A 183 23.43 -22.20 9.87
CA MET A 183 24.70 -21.49 9.97
C MET A 183 25.88 -22.43 9.68
N GLN A 184 25.86 -23.65 10.25
CA GLN A 184 26.85 -24.68 9.95
C GLN A 184 26.89 -25.06 8.46
N SER A 185 25.74 -25.21 7.79
CA SER A 185 25.70 -25.54 6.35
C SER A 185 26.15 -24.39 5.46
N LEU A 186 26.11 -23.16 5.96
CA LEU A 186 26.64 -21.99 5.29
C LEU A 186 28.15 -21.79 5.52
N ASP A 187 28.83 -22.66 6.27
CA ASP A 187 30.22 -22.50 6.71
C ASP A 187 30.45 -21.24 7.57
N ALA A 188 29.54 -20.95 8.50
CA ALA A 188 29.62 -19.82 9.43
C ALA A 188 29.23 -20.23 10.86
N ASP A 189 29.86 -19.64 11.88
CA ASP A 189 29.44 -19.76 13.29
C ASP A 189 28.79 -18.44 13.75
N GLN A 190 27.77 -18.51 14.60
CA GLN A 190 27.18 -17.30 15.20
C GLN A 190 28.21 -16.52 16.02
N THR A 191 29.12 -17.23 16.72
CA THR A 191 30.14 -16.63 17.57
C THR A 191 31.19 -15.82 16.80
N ASP A 192 31.22 -15.94 15.48
CA ASP A 192 32.06 -15.12 14.61
C ASP A 192 31.53 -13.69 14.44
N PHE A 193 30.32 -13.39 14.94
CA PHE A 193 29.64 -12.11 14.72
C PHE A 193 29.13 -11.49 16.03
N GLU A 194 29.63 -10.30 16.37
CA GLU A 194 29.04 -9.48 17.43
C GLU A 194 27.71 -8.84 16.97
N PRO A 195 26.74 -8.58 17.88
CA PRO A 195 25.52 -7.87 17.52
C PRO A 195 25.84 -6.46 17.03
N ASN A 196 25.32 -6.09 15.86
CA ASN A 196 25.46 -4.74 15.32
C ASN A 196 24.53 -3.76 16.08
N THR A 197 24.68 -2.47 15.80
CA THR A 197 23.92 -1.42 16.50
C THR A 197 22.41 -1.57 16.37
N ALA A 198 21.89 -1.97 15.21
CA ALA A 198 20.45 -2.15 15.00
C ALA A 198 19.92 -3.37 15.77
N THR A 199 20.64 -4.49 15.71
CA THR A 199 20.31 -5.71 16.45
C THR A 199 20.34 -5.46 17.95
N ALA A 200 21.39 -4.83 18.47
CA ALA A 200 21.48 -4.46 19.88
C ALA A 200 20.34 -3.54 20.32
N ALA A 201 20.02 -2.50 19.52
CA ALA A 201 18.95 -1.56 19.82
C ALA A 201 17.58 -2.24 19.93
N TYR A 202 17.32 -3.24 19.09
CA TYR A 202 16.05 -3.96 19.11
C TYR A 202 16.02 -5.02 20.24
N CYS A 203 17.11 -5.76 20.49
CA CYS A 203 17.21 -6.60 21.69
C CYS A 203 17.00 -5.80 22.99
N ASP A 204 17.57 -4.60 23.10
CA ASP A 204 17.40 -3.71 24.25
C ASP A 204 15.96 -3.17 24.35
N PHE A 205 15.33 -2.86 23.22
CA PHE A 205 13.92 -2.45 23.16
C PHE A 205 12.98 -3.53 23.70
N LEU A 206 13.15 -4.80 23.29
CA LEU A 206 12.34 -5.91 23.80
C LEU A 206 12.52 -6.09 25.32
N ARG A 207 13.77 -5.98 25.80
CA ARG A 207 14.07 -6.02 27.24
C ARG A 207 13.43 -4.86 27.99
N ALA A 208 13.43 -3.65 27.42
CA ALA A 208 12.79 -2.47 28.01
C ALA A 208 11.26 -2.59 28.05
N ALA A 209 10.65 -3.16 27.01
CA ALA A 209 9.22 -3.47 26.98
C ALA A 209 8.83 -4.46 28.08
N ALA A 210 9.69 -5.45 28.35
CA ALA A 210 9.46 -6.48 29.34
C ALA A 210 9.71 -6.05 30.80
N THR A 211 10.75 -5.24 31.03
CA THR A 211 11.13 -4.79 32.37
C THR A 211 10.34 -3.57 32.86
N GLY A 212 9.63 -2.88 31.97
CA GLY A 212 8.84 -1.70 32.31
C GLY A 212 9.74 -0.56 32.76
N GLY A 213 10.24 0.23 31.79
CA GLY A 213 10.98 1.47 32.08
C GLY A 213 10.31 2.29 33.19
N ASN A 214 11.13 2.73 34.15
CA ASN A 214 10.75 3.41 35.40
C ASN A 214 9.36 4.09 35.39
N ARG A 215 8.42 3.52 36.16
CA ARG A 215 7.27 4.19 36.81
C ARG A 215 6.32 5.04 35.95
N THR A 216 6.38 5.00 34.64
CA THR A 216 5.43 5.74 33.78
C THR A 216 4.24 4.84 33.42
N LEU A 217 3.35 4.73 34.42
CA LEU A 217 1.94 4.31 34.42
C LEU A 217 1.61 2.83 34.09
N ASN A 218 0.80 2.23 34.97
CA ASN A 218 0.04 0.98 34.78
C ASN A 218 -1.05 1.13 33.68
N LEU A 219 -0.66 1.60 32.49
CA LEU A 219 -1.58 1.84 31.36
C LEU A 219 -1.96 0.53 30.67
N ALA A 220 -1.04 -0.42 30.55
CA ALA A 220 -1.34 -1.73 29.99
C ALA A 220 -0.61 -2.81 30.77
N SER A 221 -1.13 -4.04 30.73
CA SER A 221 -0.46 -5.20 31.32
C SER A 221 0.92 -5.38 30.67
N THR A 222 1.87 -5.91 31.46
CA THR A 222 3.23 -6.16 30.94
C THR A 222 3.21 -7.16 29.78
N SER A 223 2.38 -8.19 29.87
CA SER A 223 2.17 -9.14 28.77
C SER A 223 1.66 -8.46 27.50
N ALA A 224 0.67 -7.56 27.58
CA ALA A 224 0.17 -6.82 26.42
C ALA A 224 1.26 -5.94 25.78
N LYS A 225 2.08 -5.25 26.58
CA LYS A 225 3.20 -4.43 26.09
C LYS A 225 4.25 -5.27 25.36
N ILE A 226 4.64 -6.40 25.95
CA ILE A 226 5.62 -7.30 25.34
C ILE A 226 5.08 -7.87 24.03
N ILE A 227 3.85 -8.39 24.04
CA ILE A 227 3.24 -8.97 22.84
C ILE A 227 3.07 -7.88 21.76
N ALA A 228 2.60 -6.67 22.09
CA ALA A 228 2.52 -5.57 21.13
C ALA A 228 3.88 -5.22 20.48
N ALA A 229 4.97 -5.33 21.23
CA ALA A 229 6.34 -5.11 20.73
C ALA A 229 6.88 -6.27 19.85
N MET A 230 6.30 -7.47 19.95
CA MET A 230 6.73 -8.68 19.24
C MET A 230 5.85 -9.03 18.03
N THR A 231 4.55 -8.75 18.09
CA THR A 231 3.58 -8.99 17.01
C THR A 231 4.03 -8.50 15.63
N PRO A 232 4.57 -7.28 15.45
CA PRO A 232 4.92 -6.77 14.12
C PRO A 232 5.96 -7.62 13.41
N CYS A 233 6.91 -8.24 14.11
CA CYS A 233 7.93 -9.10 13.50
C CYS A 233 7.27 -10.27 12.75
N MET A 234 6.42 -11.04 13.44
CA MET A 234 5.73 -12.20 12.84
C MET A 234 4.83 -11.79 11.68
N ARG A 235 4.06 -10.71 11.82
CA ARG A 235 3.17 -10.23 10.76
C ARG A 235 3.94 -9.68 9.55
N LEU A 236 5.02 -8.91 9.78
CA LEU A 236 5.86 -8.36 8.73
C LEU A 236 6.51 -9.47 7.91
N TYR A 237 7.12 -10.47 8.55
CA TYR A 237 7.74 -11.58 7.84
C TYR A 237 6.75 -12.40 7.01
N ALA A 238 5.54 -12.64 7.53
CA ALA A 238 4.47 -13.30 6.77
C ALA A 238 4.10 -12.49 5.51
N PHE A 239 3.93 -11.17 5.66
CA PHE A 239 3.67 -10.27 4.54
C PHE A 239 4.81 -10.29 3.51
N LEU A 240 6.06 -10.14 3.96
CA LEU A 240 7.24 -10.12 3.08
C LEU A 240 7.37 -11.43 2.28
N GLY A 241 7.28 -12.58 2.96
CA GLY A 241 7.37 -13.88 2.31
C GLY A 241 6.29 -14.08 1.25
N GLN A 242 5.05 -13.71 1.56
CA GLN A 242 3.91 -13.82 0.63
C GLN A 242 4.06 -12.87 -0.56
N GLU A 243 4.42 -11.60 -0.35
CA GLU A 243 4.61 -10.64 -1.43
C GLU A 243 5.78 -11.02 -2.34
N ILE A 244 6.89 -11.50 -1.77
CA ILE A 244 8.02 -12.01 -2.56
C ILE A 244 7.59 -13.22 -3.38
N LYS A 245 6.92 -14.21 -2.77
CA LYS A 245 6.48 -15.43 -3.45
C LYS A 245 5.53 -15.14 -4.63
N LYS A 246 4.66 -14.14 -4.53
CA LYS A 246 3.75 -13.71 -5.62
C LYS A 246 4.49 -13.15 -6.83
N ASN A 247 5.70 -12.61 -6.65
CA ASN A 247 6.41 -11.80 -7.65
C ASN A 247 7.66 -12.44 -8.23
N ILE A 248 8.09 -13.57 -7.68
CA ILE A 248 9.14 -14.39 -8.27
C ILE A 248 8.53 -15.49 -9.12
N ASN A 249 9.16 -15.77 -10.27
CA ASN A 249 8.83 -17.00 -11.00
C ASN A 249 9.40 -18.20 -10.23
N GLU A 250 8.85 -19.39 -10.45
CA GLU A 250 9.51 -20.62 -9.99
C GLU A 250 10.82 -20.79 -10.77
N VAL A 251 11.90 -20.24 -10.23
CA VAL A 251 13.25 -20.40 -10.77
C VAL A 251 13.84 -21.67 -10.16
N PRO A 252 14.23 -22.67 -10.97
CA PRO A 252 15.02 -23.78 -10.47
C PRO A 252 16.26 -23.25 -9.74
N ASP A 253 16.54 -23.79 -8.55
CA ASP A 253 17.74 -23.48 -7.78
C ASP A 253 17.90 -22.03 -7.28
N HIS A 254 16.80 -21.36 -6.94
CA HIS A 254 16.86 -20.04 -6.29
C HIS A 254 17.66 -20.09 -4.96
N PRO A 255 18.75 -19.30 -4.79
CA PRO A 255 19.67 -19.42 -3.64
C PRO A 255 19.00 -19.26 -2.27
N TYR A 256 17.93 -18.46 -2.22
CA TYR A 256 17.16 -18.16 -0.99
C TYR A 256 15.76 -18.78 -0.96
N GLN A 257 15.52 -19.83 -1.76
CA GLN A 257 14.19 -20.44 -1.90
C GLN A 257 13.59 -20.88 -0.55
N GLN A 258 14.44 -21.36 0.37
CA GLN A 258 14.00 -21.80 1.68
C GLN A 258 13.42 -20.66 2.52
N TRP A 259 14.13 -19.53 2.62
CA TRP A 259 13.65 -18.34 3.33
C TRP A 259 12.26 -17.94 2.80
N ILE A 260 12.14 -17.86 1.47
CA ILE A 260 10.89 -17.50 0.80
C ILE A 260 9.78 -18.52 1.13
N ASN A 261 10.07 -19.82 1.03
CA ASN A 261 9.09 -20.87 1.30
C ASN A 261 8.64 -20.88 2.77
N THR A 262 9.54 -20.63 3.72
CA THR A 262 9.21 -20.58 5.15
C THR A 262 8.22 -19.46 5.44
N TYR A 263 8.57 -18.22 5.08
CA TYR A 263 7.75 -17.05 5.43
C TYR A 263 6.49 -16.88 4.57
N SER A 264 6.46 -17.50 3.38
CA SER A 264 5.24 -17.57 2.54
C SER A 264 4.30 -18.71 2.91
N ALA A 265 4.68 -19.62 3.82
CA ALA A 265 3.89 -20.80 4.14
C ALA A 265 2.63 -20.48 4.94
N ALA A 266 1.57 -21.25 4.69
CA ALA A 266 0.30 -21.16 5.44
C ALA A 266 0.48 -21.38 6.96
N ASP A 267 1.42 -22.25 7.35
CA ASP A 267 1.75 -22.49 8.76
C ASP A 267 2.33 -21.21 9.42
N PHE A 268 3.16 -20.45 8.69
CA PHE A 268 3.75 -19.21 9.21
C PHE A 268 2.69 -18.10 9.33
N GLU A 269 1.79 -17.99 8.34
CA GLU A 269 0.61 -17.11 8.43
C GLU A 269 -0.27 -17.46 9.64
N ALA A 270 -0.47 -18.75 9.92
CA ALA A 270 -1.23 -19.19 11.09
C ALA A 270 -0.53 -18.80 12.41
N ALA A 271 0.81 -18.86 12.46
CA ALA A 271 1.58 -18.40 13.60
C ALA A 271 1.50 -16.87 13.78
N ALA A 272 1.65 -16.09 12.72
CA ALA A 272 1.46 -14.64 12.75
C ALA A 272 0.05 -14.26 13.25
N SER A 273 -0.97 -14.90 12.68
CA SER A 273 -2.36 -14.75 13.12
C SER A 273 -2.52 -15.11 14.60
N LYS A 274 -1.88 -16.17 15.09
CA LYS A 274 -1.94 -16.57 16.51
C LYS A 274 -1.39 -15.49 17.45
N VAL A 275 -0.29 -14.82 17.09
CA VAL A 275 0.26 -13.71 17.90
C VAL A 275 -0.65 -12.48 17.86
N GLU A 276 -1.30 -12.20 16.73
CA GLU A 276 -2.29 -11.12 16.64
C GLU A 276 -3.53 -11.37 17.50
N HIS A 277 -4.08 -12.58 17.46
CA HIS A 277 -5.22 -12.95 18.32
C HIS A 277 -4.83 -12.89 19.80
N LEU A 278 -3.59 -13.25 20.15
CA LEU A 278 -3.09 -13.10 21.51
C LEU A 278 -3.00 -11.62 21.92
N LEU A 279 -2.54 -10.74 21.03
CA LEU A 279 -2.53 -9.29 21.27
C LEU A 279 -3.95 -8.77 21.48
N ASP A 280 -4.88 -9.14 20.62
CA ASP A 280 -6.29 -8.75 20.75
C ASP A 280 -6.87 -9.24 22.08
N LYS A 281 -6.63 -10.51 22.44
CA LYS A 281 -7.07 -11.09 23.72
C LYS A 281 -6.52 -10.32 24.92
N LEU A 282 -5.21 -10.06 24.94
CA LEU A 282 -4.55 -9.33 26.04
C LEU A 282 -4.98 -7.86 26.12
N THR A 283 -5.67 -7.35 25.09
CA THR A 283 -6.10 -5.96 25.00
C THR A 283 -7.63 -5.80 24.96
N GLU A 284 -8.41 -6.85 25.18
CA GLU A 284 -9.89 -6.80 25.21
C GLU A 284 -10.44 -5.78 26.20
N SER A 285 -9.74 -5.56 27.33
CA SER A 285 -10.14 -4.60 28.36
C SER A 285 -9.59 -3.17 28.14
N VAL A 286 -8.72 -2.98 27.14
CA VAL A 286 -8.05 -1.72 26.84
C VAL A 286 -9.02 -0.78 26.12
N ASN A 287 -9.60 0.14 26.89
CA ASN A 287 -10.58 1.10 26.39
C ASN A 287 -10.05 2.53 26.33
N LYS A 288 -9.00 2.86 27.10
CA LYS A 288 -8.47 4.22 27.15
C LYS A 288 -7.53 4.49 25.99
N GLU A 289 -7.69 5.66 25.38
CA GLU A 289 -6.87 6.07 24.22
C GLU A 289 -5.37 6.14 24.54
N ASP A 290 -4.98 6.57 25.74
CA ASP A 290 -3.56 6.59 26.14
C ASP A 290 -2.93 5.18 26.21
N GLU A 291 -3.72 4.18 26.59
CA GLU A 291 -3.28 2.79 26.66
C GLU A 291 -3.11 2.20 25.25
N LYS A 292 -4.09 2.45 24.37
CA LYS A 292 -3.99 2.08 22.94
C LYS A 292 -2.81 2.77 22.27
N ALA A 293 -2.60 4.06 22.52
CA ALA A 293 -1.50 4.84 21.98
C ALA A 293 -0.13 4.31 22.46
N LEU A 294 -0.01 3.90 23.73
CA LEU A 294 1.20 3.26 24.24
C LEU A 294 1.50 1.96 23.47
N LEU A 295 0.53 1.07 23.34
CA LEU A 295 0.69 -0.21 22.65
C LEU A 295 1.00 -0.02 21.16
N TYR A 296 0.33 0.92 20.50
CA TYR A 296 0.62 1.32 19.13
C TYR A 296 2.06 1.82 18.98
N ASN A 297 2.55 2.66 19.91
CA ASN A 297 3.91 3.16 19.84
C ASN A 297 4.96 2.05 20.01
N LEU A 298 4.70 1.03 20.82
CA LEU A 298 5.55 -0.16 20.91
C LEU A 298 5.57 -0.93 19.59
N TYR A 299 4.39 -1.20 19.03
CA TYR A 299 4.23 -1.88 17.74
C TYR A 299 4.96 -1.12 16.62
N ARG A 300 4.72 0.18 16.52
CA ARG A 300 5.38 1.06 15.53
C ARG A 300 6.88 1.14 15.75
N ARG A 301 7.36 1.18 16.99
CA ARG A 301 8.81 1.19 17.28
C ARG A 301 9.47 -0.11 16.79
N ALA A 302 8.83 -1.26 17.01
CA ALA A 302 9.31 -2.53 16.49
C ALA A 302 9.35 -2.53 14.94
N MET A 303 8.32 -2.03 14.25
CA MET A 303 8.34 -1.88 12.78
C MET A 303 9.51 -1.01 12.29
N ASN A 304 9.81 0.09 12.97
CA ASN A 304 10.97 0.92 12.62
C ASN A 304 12.30 0.18 12.85
N LEU A 305 12.40 -0.58 13.94
CA LEU A 305 13.59 -1.37 14.25
C LEU A 305 13.80 -2.53 13.26
N GLU A 306 12.74 -3.10 12.69
CA GLU A 306 12.83 -4.07 11.58
C GLU A 306 13.43 -3.41 10.33
N VAL A 307 12.97 -2.20 9.97
CA VAL A 307 13.55 -1.42 8.86
C VAL A 307 15.03 -1.13 9.12
N ASP A 308 15.38 -0.71 10.34
CA ASP A 308 16.77 -0.46 10.76
C ASP A 308 17.61 -1.76 10.70
N PHE A 309 17.02 -2.92 11.03
CA PHE A 309 17.69 -4.21 10.98
C PHE A 309 18.06 -4.61 9.55
N PHE A 310 17.15 -4.43 8.58
CA PHE A 310 17.48 -4.62 7.17
C PHE A 310 18.51 -3.59 6.68
N SER A 311 18.43 -2.35 7.17
CA SER A 311 19.35 -1.26 6.81
C SER A 311 20.78 -1.48 7.31
N ALA A 312 20.95 -2.23 8.40
CA ALA A 312 22.26 -2.56 8.95
C ALA A 312 23.02 -3.63 8.16
N GLN A 313 22.38 -4.29 7.19
CA GLN A 313 23.02 -5.33 6.39
C GLN A 313 23.97 -4.72 5.37
N MET A 314 25.17 -5.29 5.26
CA MET A 314 26.14 -4.85 4.25
C MET A 314 25.72 -5.35 2.87
N LEU A 315 25.57 -4.43 1.93
CA LEU A 315 25.17 -4.73 0.56
C LEU A 315 26.28 -4.39 -0.42
N GLY A 316 26.21 -5.01 -1.61
CA GLY A 316 26.95 -4.55 -2.78
C GLY A 316 26.32 -3.29 -3.39
N PRO A 317 26.64 -2.97 -4.65
CA PRO A 317 25.87 -1.99 -5.42
C PRO A 317 24.38 -2.39 -5.42
N VAL A 318 23.50 -1.40 -5.24
CA VAL A 318 22.03 -1.60 -5.22
C VAL A 318 21.37 -0.81 -6.32
N HIS A 319 20.35 -1.38 -6.96
CA HIS A 319 19.60 -0.70 -8.01
C HIS A 319 18.26 -0.12 -7.55
N VAL A 320 17.91 -0.37 -6.28
CA VAL A 320 16.81 0.27 -5.56
C VAL A 320 17.33 0.99 -4.32
N PRO A 321 16.66 2.07 -3.86
CA PRO A 321 15.47 2.67 -4.45
C PRO A 321 15.78 3.40 -5.77
N PHE A 322 14.80 3.38 -6.69
CA PHE A 322 14.99 3.73 -8.10
C PHE A 322 15.61 5.11 -8.29
N PHE A 323 15.08 6.15 -7.65
CA PHE A 323 15.60 7.49 -7.88
C PHE A 323 17.02 7.66 -7.30
N LYS A 324 17.28 7.18 -6.08
CA LYS A 324 18.61 7.31 -5.46
C LYS A 324 19.68 6.50 -6.19
N SER A 325 19.33 5.32 -6.73
CA SER A 325 20.27 4.51 -7.51
C SER A 325 20.62 5.14 -8.86
N GLN A 326 19.70 5.95 -9.40
CA GLN A 326 19.94 6.78 -10.58
C GLN A 326 20.51 8.16 -10.23
N ALA A 327 20.64 8.53 -8.95
CA ALA A 327 20.91 9.92 -8.56
C ALA A 327 22.41 10.26 -8.68
N ALA A 328 22.78 10.86 -9.81
CA ALA A 328 23.86 11.83 -9.85
C ALA A 328 23.29 13.24 -9.59
N PRO A 329 24.06 14.21 -9.05
CA PRO A 329 23.58 15.57 -8.71
C PRO A 329 22.87 16.31 -9.86
N GLU A 330 23.18 15.95 -11.09
CA GLU A 330 22.62 16.47 -12.32
C GLU A 330 21.23 15.87 -12.65
N ASN A 331 20.91 14.67 -12.20
CA ASN A 331 19.71 13.95 -12.64
C ASN A 331 18.43 14.55 -12.05
N ARG A 332 17.38 14.60 -12.88
CA ARG A 332 16.06 15.12 -12.50
C ARG A 332 15.01 14.04 -12.61
N LEU A 333 14.03 14.09 -11.71
CA LEU A 333 12.83 13.26 -11.78
C LEU A 333 11.64 14.13 -12.16
N LEU A 334 10.98 13.83 -13.28
CA LEU A 334 9.64 14.31 -13.57
C LEU A 334 8.65 13.33 -12.96
N LEU A 335 7.84 13.80 -12.01
CA LEU A 335 6.71 13.07 -11.46
C LEU A 335 5.41 13.73 -11.87
N VAL A 336 4.57 13.00 -12.61
CA VAL A 336 3.24 13.45 -12.99
C VAL A 336 2.20 12.50 -12.41
N SER A 337 1.23 13.04 -11.69
CA SER A 337 0.11 12.27 -11.15
C SER A 337 -1.19 12.73 -11.78
N ASP A 338 -2.06 11.78 -12.09
CA ASP A 338 -3.50 12.06 -12.15
C ASP A 338 -4.04 12.40 -10.75
N PHE A 339 -5.27 12.89 -10.68
CA PHE A 339 -5.90 13.34 -9.44
C PHE A 339 -7.08 12.47 -8.99
N ASP A 340 -8.10 12.29 -9.83
CA ASP A 340 -9.34 11.62 -9.43
C ASP A 340 -9.08 10.12 -9.31
N SER A 341 -9.51 9.49 -8.21
CA SER A 341 -9.28 8.06 -7.92
C SER A 341 -7.79 7.62 -7.79
N THR A 342 -6.85 8.49 -8.19
CA THR A 342 -5.40 8.38 -8.00
C THR A 342 -4.94 9.05 -6.70
N CYS A 343 -5.21 10.36 -6.53
CA CYS A 343 -4.94 11.08 -5.28
C CYS A 343 -6.12 11.02 -4.30
N THR A 344 -7.35 10.99 -4.80
CA THR A 344 -8.58 10.94 -3.99
C THR A 344 -9.15 9.52 -3.92
N ILE A 345 -10.01 9.24 -2.94
CA ILE A 345 -10.70 7.93 -2.86
C ILE A 345 -11.93 7.83 -3.79
N SER A 346 -12.38 8.98 -4.32
CA SER A 346 -13.57 9.08 -5.16
C SER A 346 -13.44 10.23 -6.15
N ASP A 347 -14.18 10.14 -7.24
CA ASP A 347 -14.18 11.14 -8.31
C ASP A 347 -14.79 12.47 -7.87
N SER A 348 -14.23 13.56 -8.40
CA SER A 348 -14.70 14.93 -8.17
C SER A 348 -16.03 15.26 -8.86
N CYS A 349 -16.32 14.66 -10.03
CA CYS A 349 -17.50 14.99 -10.83
C CYS A 349 -18.84 14.76 -10.08
N PRO A 350 -19.09 13.60 -9.45
CA PRO A 350 -20.30 13.40 -8.64
C PRO A 350 -20.42 14.38 -7.49
N VAL A 351 -19.32 14.73 -6.84
CA VAL A 351 -19.30 15.67 -5.71
C VAL A 351 -19.73 17.07 -6.14
N LEU A 352 -19.23 17.56 -7.27
CA LEU A 352 -19.60 18.87 -7.82
C LEU A 352 -21.09 18.91 -8.24
N ALA A 353 -21.60 17.82 -8.83
CA ALA A 353 -23.00 17.72 -9.20
C ALA A 353 -23.92 17.69 -7.95
N ASP A 354 -23.58 16.87 -6.96
CA ASP A 354 -24.32 16.76 -5.70
C ASP A 354 -24.37 18.08 -4.94
N LEU A 355 -23.26 18.82 -4.93
CA LEU A 355 -23.21 20.15 -4.32
C LEU A 355 -24.24 21.10 -4.96
N THR A 356 -24.41 21.04 -6.29
CA THR A 356 -25.41 21.85 -7.00
C THR A 356 -26.84 21.46 -6.61
N VAL A 357 -27.11 20.16 -6.52
CA VAL A 357 -28.42 19.62 -6.07
C VAL A 357 -28.75 20.08 -4.64
N GLN A 358 -27.77 20.02 -3.73
CA GLN A 358 -27.93 20.45 -2.34
C GLN A 358 -28.22 21.95 -2.23
N ILE A 359 -27.53 22.79 -3.02
CA ILE A 359 -27.78 24.23 -3.05
C ILE A 359 -29.20 24.51 -3.56
N ALA A 360 -29.63 23.85 -4.63
CA ALA A 360 -30.99 23.99 -5.16
C ALA A 360 -32.08 23.57 -4.15
N GLY A 361 -31.81 22.56 -3.31
CA GLY A 361 -32.73 22.10 -2.27
C GLY A 361 -32.89 23.07 -1.09
N LYS A 362 -31.93 23.98 -0.87
CA LYS A 362 -31.95 24.97 0.23
C LYS A 362 -32.67 26.27 -0.13
N ILE A 363 -33.04 26.50 -1.40
CA ILE A 363 -33.72 27.72 -1.85
C ILE A 363 -35.21 27.66 -1.43
N PRO A 364 -35.68 28.52 -0.51
CA PRO A 364 -37.06 28.49 -0.03
C PRO A 364 -37.98 29.15 -1.07
N GLY A 365 -38.68 28.37 -1.89
CA GLY A 365 -39.64 28.92 -2.84
C GLY A 365 -40.12 27.93 -3.91
N GLY A 366 -41.03 27.03 -3.55
CA GLY A 366 -41.62 26.10 -4.51
C GLY A 366 -42.56 25.07 -3.87
N ARG A 367 -43.45 25.49 -2.97
CA ARG A 367 -44.56 24.65 -2.51
C ARG A 367 -45.67 24.67 -3.57
N SER A 368 -45.44 24.04 -4.71
CA SER A 368 -46.50 23.58 -5.61
C SER A 368 -46.20 22.13 -6.02
N ALA A 369 -47.24 21.37 -6.35
CA ALA A 369 -47.19 19.92 -6.56
C ALA A 369 -46.51 19.49 -7.88
N GLY A 370 -45.28 19.97 -8.14
CA GLY A 370 -44.40 19.56 -9.24
C GLY A 370 -42.98 19.23 -8.74
N GLU A 371 -42.15 18.63 -9.61
CA GLU A 371 -40.75 18.29 -9.29
C GLU A 371 -39.98 19.52 -8.77
N THR A 372 -39.28 19.37 -7.65
CA THR A 372 -38.44 20.44 -7.09
C THR A 372 -37.23 20.69 -8.01
N GLY A 373 -36.65 21.89 -7.98
CA GLY A 373 -35.44 22.20 -8.77
C GLY A 373 -34.26 21.27 -8.47
N ALA A 374 -34.15 20.79 -7.22
CA ALA A 374 -33.18 19.78 -6.83
C ALA A 374 -33.46 18.41 -7.47
N SER A 375 -34.73 17.97 -7.50
CA SER A 375 -35.13 16.71 -8.16
C SER A 375 -34.83 16.75 -9.66
N LEU A 376 -35.13 17.87 -10.33
CA LEU A 376 -34.86 18.03 -11.75
C LEU A 376 -33.36 17.99 -12.06
N LEU A 377 -32.54 18.65 -11.23
CA LEU A 377 -31.08 18.62 -11.38
C LEU A 377 -30.51 17.22 -11.16
N ARG A 378 -31.01 16.50 -10.14
CA ARG A 378 -30.64 15.10 -9.88
C ARG A 378 -30.97 14.22 -11.08
N ASN A 379 -32.19 14.31 -11.60
CA ASN A 379 -32.63 13.54 -12.77
C ASN A 379 -31.76 13.85 -14.01
N LYS A 380 -31.43 15.12 -14.26
CA LYS A 380 -30.52 15.52 -15.35
C LYS A 380 -29.13 14.92 -15.18
N TRP A 381 -28.59 14.95 -13.96
CA TRP A 381 -27.27 14.40 -13.68
C TRP A 381 -27.26 12.86 -13.82
N ASP A 382 -28.29 12.17 -13.31
CA ASP A 382 -28.44 10.72 -13.46
C ASP A 382 -28.50 10.30 -14.93
N ASP A 383 -29.26 11.05 -15.74
CA ASP A 383 -29.36 10.82 -17.18
C ASP A 383 -28.04 11.09 -17.92
N LEU A 384 -27.27 12.10 -17.53
CA LEU A 384 -25.90 12.32 -18.05
C LEU A 384 -24.96 11.17 -17.70
N VAL A 385 -24.98 10.69 -16.45
CA VAL A 385 -24.15 9.57 -15.99
C VAL A 385 -24.53 8.28 -16.73
N MET A 386 -25.81 7.97 -16.83
CA MET A 386 -26.28 6.78 -17.56
C MET A 386 -25.85 6.81 -19.02
N ARG A 387 -26.07 7.94 -19.72
CA ARG A 387 -25.65 8.09 -21.11
C ARG A 387 -24.13 8.01 -21.29
N TYR A 388 -23.37 8.54 -20.33
CA TYR A 388 -21.91 8.41 -20.33
C TYR A 388 -21.48 6.94 -20.24
N MET A 389 -22.01 6.20 -19.27
CA MET A 389 -21.66 4.79 -19.06
C MET A 389 -22.06 3.93 -20.25
N ASP A 390 -23.27 4.11 -20.79
CA ASP A 390 -23.76 3.36 -21.95
C ASP A 390 -22.86 3.56 -23.18
N GLU A 391 -22.52 4.82 -23.51
CA GLU A 391 -21.68 5.14 -24.67
C GLU A 391 -20.21 4.71 -24.44
N TYR A 392 -19.70 4.85 -23.23
CA TYR A 392 -18.37 4.37 -22.85
C TYR A 392 -18.26 2.85 -23.05
N GLU A 393 -19.24 2.09 -22.53
CA GLU A 393 -19.31 0.64 -22.71
C GLU A 393 -19.51 0.26 -24.19
N GLU A 394 -20.31 1.01 -24.96
CA GLU A 394 -20.51 0.76 -26.38
C GLU A 394 -19.19 0.89 -27.17
N VAL A 395 -18.43 1.98 -26.97
CA VAL A 395 -17.15 2.21 -27.65
C VAL A 395 -16.14 1.12 -27.27
N LEU A 396 -16.03 0.82 -25.98
CA LEU A 396 -15.13 -0.20 -25.46
C LEU A 396 -15.48 -1.58 -25.99
N ASN A 397 -16.73 -2.03 -25.84
CA ASN A 397 -17.19 -3.35 -26.26
C ASN A 397 -17.06 -3.53 -27.77
N ARG A 398 -17.41 -2.51 -28.57
CA ARG A 398 -17.24 -2.55 -30.03
C ARG A 398 -15.78 -2.80 -30.41
N ARG A 399 -14.83 -2.17 -29.73
CA ARG A 399 -13.39 -2.39 -29.97
C ARG A 399 -12.91 -3.74 -29.45
N LEU A 400 -13.36 -4.18 -28.27
CA LEU A 400 -13.03 -5.48 -27.71
C LEU A 400 -13.56 -6.63 -28.58
N SER A 401 -14.82 -6.58 -29.02
CA SER A 401 -15.41 -7.60 -29.89
C SER A 401 -14.70 -7.72 -31.23
N ASN A 402 -14.30 -6.60 -31.84
CA ASN A 402 -13.48 -6.63 -33.07
C ASN A 402 -12.14 -7.35 -32.86
N LYS A 403 -11.64 -7.33 -31.62
CA LYS A 403 -10.36 -7.91 -31.25
C LYS A 403 -10.44 -9.35 -30.76
N GLU A 404 -11.52 -9.79 -30.13
CA GLU A 404 -11.71 -11.22 -29.80
C GLU A 404 -11.71 -12.11 -31.05
N HIS A 405 -12.07 -11.56 -32.21
CA HIS A 405 -11.90 -12.20 -33.51
C HIS A 405 -10.42 -12.30 -33.98
N GLY A 406 -9.47 -11.73 -33.22
CA GLY A 406 -8.03 -11.71 -33.47
C GLY A 406 -7.19 -12.06 -32.24
N ASN A 407 -6.65 -13.29 -32.20
CA ASN A 407 -5.56 -13.79 -31.35
C ASN A 407 -5.53 -13.54 -29.82
N GLY A 408 -6.48 -12.83 -29.20
CA GLY A 408 -6.62 -12.70 -27.74
C GLY A 408 -5.48 -11.97 -27.01
N LYS A 409 -4.53 -11.35 -27.72
CA LYS A 409 -3.36 -10.64 -27.15
C LYS A 409 -3.72 -9.24 -26.66
N ALA A 410 -2.89 -8.59 -25.83
CA ALA A 410 -3.00 -7.18 -25.45
C ALA A 410 -3.04 -6.23 -26.67
N PHE A 411 -3.66 -5.04 -26.52
CA PHE A 411 -3.82 -4.10 -27.64
C PHE A 411 -2.43 -3.64 -28.11
N THR A 412 -2.24 -3.56 -29.42
CA THR A 412 -1.06 -2.91 -30.01
C THR A 412 -1.10 -1.41 -29.73
N THR A 413 0.04 -0.73 -29.86
CA THR A 413 0.09 0.72 -29.64
C THR A 413 -0.83 1.47 -30.60
N GLU A 414 -0.94 1.01 -31.85
CA GLU A 414 -1.83 1.57 -32.86
C GLU A 414 -3.30 1.35 -32.50
N GLU A 415 -3.68 0.14 -32.09
CA GLU A 415 -5.06 -0.16 -31.66
C GLU A 415 -5.46 0.65 -30.41
N LEU A 416 -4.53 0.85 -29.46
CA LEU A 416 -4.75 1.70 -28.30
C LEU A 416 -4.98 3.16 -28.69
N GLN A 417 -4.16 3.69 -29.61
CA GLN A 417 -4.33 5.07 -30.08
C GLN A 417 -5.68 5.25 -30.79
N GLU A 418 -6.11 4.29 -31.59
CA GLU A 418 -7.41 4.33 -32.25
C GLU A 418 -8.57 4.25 -31.24
N LEU A 419 -8.50 3.33 -30.27
CA LEU A 419 -9.48 3.24 -29.19
C LEU A 419 -9.58 4.57 -28.46
N LEU A 420 -8.45 5.09 -27.98
CA LEU A 420 -8.43 6.32 -27.17
C LEU A 420 -8.82 7.57 -27.97
N LYS A 421 -8.61 7.58 -29.30
CA LYS A 421 -9.14 8.61 -30.18
C LYS A 421 -10.67 8.58 -30.24
N GLU A 422 -11.27 7.39 -30.42
CA GLU A 422 -12.74 7.28 -30.41
C GLU A 422 -13.33 7.61 -29.04
N MET A 423 -12.67 7.20 -27.95
CA MET A 423 -13.04 7.59 -26.59
C MET A 423 -12.97 9.11 -26.44
N SER A 424 -11.93 9.76 -26.97
CA SER A 424 -11.78 11.22 -26.93
C SER A 424 -12.93 11.94 -27.65
N ASP A 425 -13.33 11.47 -28.84
CA ASP A 425 -14.45 12.06 -29.59
C ASP A 425 -15.78 11.96 -28.81
N PHE A 426 -15.96 10.89 -28.05
CA PHE A 426 -17.09 10.69 -27.15
C PHE A 426 -17.00 11.59 -25.91
N GLU A 427 -15.86 11.64 -25.21
CA GLU A 427 -15.62 12.45 -24.01
C GLU A 427 -15.90 13.94 -24.27
N LEU A 428 -15.49 14.46 -25.43
CA LEU A 428 -15.77 15.84 -25.85
C LEU A 428 -17.29 16.10 -25.96
N LYS A 429 -18.06 15.16 -26.50
CA LYS A 429 -19.53 15.26 -26.59
C LYS A 429 -20.18 15.13 -25.21
N ALA A 430 -19.66 14.25 -24.35
CA ALA A 430 -20.13 14.12 -22.98
C ALA A 430 -19.96 15.43 -22.20
N ASN A 431 -18.79 16.05 -22.28
CA ASN A 431 -18.52 17.35 -21.66
C ASN A 431 -19.44 18.46 -22.20
N ALA A 432 -19.68 18.51 -23.52
CA ALA A 432 -20.63 19.47 -24.09
C ALA A 432 -22.06 19.31 -23.54
N ARG A 433 -22.52 18.06 -23.35
CA ARG A 433 -23.83 17.77 -22.73
C ARG A 433 -23.92 18.24 -21.28
N VAL A 434 -22.83 18.19 -20.52
CA VAL A 434 -22.77 18.70 -19.15
C VAL A 434 -22.98 20.22 -19.13
N GLU A 435 -22.30 20.96 -20.02
CA GLU A 435 -22.49 22.41 -20.15
C GLU A 435 -23.93 22.76 -20.59
N GLU A 436 -24.46 22.05 -21.59
CA GLU A 436 -25.82 22.25 -22.11
C GLU A 436 -26.90 21.99 -21.05
N ALA A 437 -26.72 20.95 -20.23
CA ALA A 437 -27.65 20.61 -19.16
C ALA A 437 -27.62 21.64 -18.00
N ALA A 438 -26.55 22.44 -17.92
CA ALA A 438 -26.28 23.47 -16.92
C ALA A 438 -26.32 22.92 -15.47
N VAL A 439 -25.90 21.66 -15.29
CA VAL A 439 -25.95 20.96 -13.99
C VAL A 439 -24.92 21.47 -12.98
N LEU A 440 -23.95 22.28 -13.40
CA LEU A 440 -22.92 22.92 -12.56
C LEU A 440 -23.17 24.42 -12.34
N LYS A 441 -24.29 24.95 -12.85
CA LYS A 441 -24.61 26.38 -12.78
C LYS A 441 -25.00 26.77 -11.35
N GLY A 442 -24.46 27.89 -10.86
CA GLY A 442 -24.77 28.44 -9.55
C GLY A 442 -23.85 28.01 -8.42
N LEU A 443 -22.91 27.09 -8.67
CA LEU A 443 -21.85 26.75 -7.70
C LEU A 443 -20.98 27.97 -7.41
N SER A 444 -20.73 28.28 -6.13
CA SER A 444 -19.78 29.32 -5.75
C SER A 444 -18.37 28.75 -5.57
N PRO A 445 -17.30 29.53 -5.82
CA PRO A 445 -15.93 29.12 -5.53
C PRO A 445 -15.75 28.62 -4.09
N VAL A 446 -16.37 29.29 -3.12
CA VAL A 446 -16.32 28.91 -1.69
C VAL A 446 -16.92 27.51 -1.47
N ALA A 447 -18.08 27.23 -2.06
CA ALA A 447 -18.72 25.93 -1.89
C ALA A 447 -17.88 24.80 -2.52
N ILE A 448 -17.20 25.08 -3.65
CA ILE A 448 -16.28 24.14 -4.30
C ILE A 448 -15.06 23.88 -3.41
N GLN A 449 -14.49 24.93 -2.82
CA GLN A 449 -13.36 24.82 -1.88
C GLN A 449 -13.73 24.02 -0.63
N ASP A 450 -14.90 24.29 -0.04
CA ASP A 450 -15.39 23.55 1.13
C ASP A 450 -15.60 22.06 0.82
N ALA A 451 -16.13 21.76 -0.37
CA ALA A 451 -16.26 20.38 -0.85
C ALA A 451 -14.89 19.71 -1.06
N GLY A 452 -13.92 20.42 -1.66
CA GLY A 452 -12.55 19.94 -1.80
C GLY A 452 -11.88 19.66 -0.46
N LYS A 453 -12.01 20.57 0.52
CA LYS A 453 -11.49 20.36 1.88
C LYS A 453 -12.14 19.19 2.63
N SER A 454 -13.26 18.69 2.14
CA SER A 454 -13.95 17.53 2.70
C SER A 454 -13.63 16.23 1.95
N MET A 455 -12.94 16.30 0.80
CA MET A 455 -12.58 15.14 -0.01
C MET A 455 -11.37 14.42 0.62
N PRO A 456 -11.53 13.17 1.08
CA PRO A 456 -10.42 12.42 1.62
C PRO A 456 -9.44 11.99 0.52
N LEU A 457 -8.15 12.11 0.86
CA LEU A 457 -7.06 11.61 0.05
C LEU A 457 -6.90 10.10 0.23
N ARG A 458 -6.37 9.45 -0.81
CA ARG A 458 -6.03 8.03 -0.81
C ARG A 458 -4.86 7.77 0.13
N GLU A 459 -4.83 6.56 0.69
CA GLU A 459 -3.81 6.16 1.66
C GLU A 459 -2.37 6.48 1.18
N GLY A 460 -1.62 7.17 2.03
CA GLY A 460 -0.22 7.53 1.81
C GLY A 460 0.02 8.71 0.84
N CYS A 461 -1.02 9.23 0.17
CA CYS A 461 -0.89 10.32 -0.81
C CYS A 461 -0.29 11.59 -0.17
N SER A 462 -0.86 12.06 0.95
CA SER A 462 -0.36 13.23 1.68
C SER A 462 1.09 13.04 2.14
N ASP A 463 1.39 11.90 2.75
CA ASP A 463 2.73 11.57 3.25
C ASP A 463 3.78 11.56 2.13
N PHE A 464 3.44 10.99 0.97
CA PHE A 464 4.31 10.93 -0.19
C PHE A 464 4.66 12.33 -0.71
N PHE A 465 3.67 13.18 -0.97
CA PHE A 465 3.94 14.54 -1.49
C PHE A 465 4.62 15.45 -0.45
N LYS A 466 4.32 15.29 0.85
CA LYS A 466 5.04 15.97 1.92
C LYS A 466 6.52 15.61 1.95
N ARG A 467 6.86 14.33 1.71
CA ARG A 467 8.25 13.88 1.61
C ARG A 467 8.97 14.57 0.45
N LEU A 468 8.33 14.67 -0.72
CA LEU A 468 8.89 15.35 -1.89
C LEU A 468 9.26 16.81 -1.57
N GLY A 469 8.33 17.57 -0.97
CA GLY A 469 8.52 18.99 -0.67
C GLY A 469 9.62 19.28 0.37
N LEU A 470 9.98 18.31 1.21
CA LEU A 470 10.96 18.48 2.28
C LEU A 470 12.38 18.00 1.91
N GLN A 471 12.50 17.00 1.03
CA GLN A 471 13.74 16.22 0.92
C GLN A 471 14.26 16.04 -0.52
N GLU A 472 13.46 16.35 -1.54
CA GLU A 472 13.77 15.92 -2.91
C GLU A 472 13.75 17.11 -3.90
N ALA A 473 14.69 18.05 -3.72
CA ALA A 473 14.77 19.31 -4.49
C ALA A 473 14.94 19.15 -6.01
N HIS A 474 15.22 17.93 -6.49
CA HIS A 474 15.42 17.59 -7.91
C HIS A 474 14.18 16.94 -8.57
N VAL A 475 13.04 16.90 -7.87
CA VAL A 475 11.79 16.32 -8.37
C VAL A 475 10.85 17.42 -8.86
N ASP A 476 10.58 17.44 -10.16
CA ASP A 476 9.58 18.31 -10.77
C ASP A 476 8.22 17.62 -10.73
N THR A 477 7.27 18.20 -9.99
CA THR A 477 5.99 17.55 -9.67
C THR A 477 4.84 18.26 -10.36
N HIS A 478 3.99 17.47 -11.03
CA HIS A 478 2.81 17.97 -11.73
C HIS A 478 1.55 17.15 -11.37
N ILE A 479 0.41 17.83 -11.33
CA ILE A 479 -0.91 17.20 -11.42
C ILE A 479 -1.44 17.42 -12.85
N LEU A 480 -1.94 16.36 -13.47
CA LEU A 480 -2.52 16.38 -14.80
C LEU A 480 -3.85 15.64 -14.79
N SER A 481 -4.96 16.37 -14.81
CA SER A 481 -6.29 15.81 -14.54
C SER A 481 -7.35 16.35 -15.50
N VAL A 482 -8.35 15.51 -15.80
CA VAL A 482 -9.56 15.90 -16.55
C VAL A 482 -10.62 16.56 -15.66
N CYS A 483 -10.38 16.68 -14.35
CA CYS A 483 -11.30 17.31 -13.40
C CYS A 483 -11.80 18.67 -13.91
N TRP A 484 -13.08 18.94 -13.68
CA TRP A 484 -13.76 20.15 -14.13
C TRP A 484 -13.43 21.41 -13.31
N SER A 485 -12.75 21.29 -12.17
CA SER A 485 -12.39 22.44 -11.35
C SER A 485 -11.00 22.30 -10.70
N LYS A 486 -10.06 23.11 -11.19
CA LYS A 486 -8.76 23.31 -10.56
C LYS A 486 -8.89 23.84 -9.14
N THR A 487 -9.84 24.74 -8.88
CA THR A 487 -10.16 25.23 -7.54
C THR A 487 -10.51 24.09 -6.57
N PHE A 488 -11.23 23.05 -7.04
CA PHE A 488 -11.50 21.86 -6.25
C PHE A 488 -10.21 21.11 -5.91
N ILE A 489 -9.39 20.80 -6.92
CA ILE A 489 -8.08 20.12 -6.75
C ILE A 489 -7.22 20.85 -5.74
N GLU A 490 -7.03 22.17 -5.90
CA GLU A 490 -6.22 23.00 -5.01
C GLU A 490 -6.69 22.91 -3.56
N ALA A 491 -8.00 22.91 -3.32
CA ALA A 491 -8.58 22.79 -1.98
C ALA A 491 -8.35 21.41 -1.35
N VAL A 492 -8.41 20.33 -2.13
CA VAL A 492 -8.06 18.98 -1.64
C VAL A 492 -6.57 18.91 -1.27
N LEU A 493 -5.70 19.39 -2.17
CA LEU A 493 -4.25 19.35 -1.93
C LEU A 493 -3.86 20.22 -0.73
N GLU A 494 -4.45 21.41 -0.58
CA GLU A 494 -4.24 22.28 0.58
C GLU A 494 -4.65 21.59 1.89
N GLN A 495 -5.79 20.88 1.91
CA GLN A 495 -6.23 20.11 3.08
C GLN A 495 -5.24 19.00 3.45
N GLY A 496 -4.62 18.37 2.46
CA GLY A 496 -3.57 17.39 2.65
C GLY A 496 -2.19 17.98 2.98
N GLU A 497 -2.06 19.31 3.09
CA GLU A 497 -0.79 20.05 3.16
C GLU A 497 0.18 19.65 2.02
N ILE A 498 -0.38 19.44 0.83
CA ILE A 498 0.34 19.09 -0.39
C ILE A 498 0.56 20.37 -1.21
N HIS A 499 1.82 20.64 -1.54
CA HIS A 499 2.18 21.79 -2.37
C HIS A 499 2.71 21.33 -3.73
N VAL A 500 1.85 21.40 -4.75
CA VAL A 500 2.23 21.16 -6.15
C VAL A 500 1.99 22.44 -6.96
N ALA A 501 3.07 23.01 -7.50
CA ALA A 501 3.00 24.27 -8.24
C ALA A 501 2.30 24.13 -9.61
N ASN A 502 2.45 22.95 -10.23
CA ASN A 502 2.04 22.73 -11.61
C ASN A 502 0.78 21.86 -11.71
N ILE A 503 -0.40 22.49 -11.62
CA ILE A 503 -1.70 21.81 -11.79
C ILE A 503 -2.30 22.15 -13.15
N ASN A 504 -2.37 21.14 -14.02
CA ASN A 504 -3.01 21.19 -15.33
C ASN A 504 -4.37 20.48 -15.27
N ALA A 505 -5.43 21.26 -15.13
CA ALA A 505 -6.81 20.79 -15.08
C ALA A 505 -7.76 21.83 -15.72
N ASN A 506 -9.04 21.51 -15.80
CA ASN A 506 -10.07 22.45 -16.28
C ASN A 506 -10.52 23.38 -15.14
N GLU A 507 -11.28 24.42 -15.48
CA GLU A 507 -11.89 25.28 -14.45
C GLU A 507 -13.29 25.74 -14.84
N LEU A 508 -14.18 25.88 -13.86
CA LEU A 508 -15.51 26.44 -14.08
C LEU A 508 -15.42 27.93 -14.44
N VAL A 509 -16.27 28.36 -15.37
CA VAL A 509 -16.38 29.78 -15.74
C VAL A 509 -17.34 30.47 -14.79
N PHE A 510 -16.86 31.45 -14.04
CA PHE A 510 -17.64 32.20 -13.06
C PHE A 510 -18.12 33.57 -13.60
N ASN A 511 -19.31 33.97 -13.15
CA ASN A 511 -19.79 35.34 -13.27
C ASN A 511 -20.08 35.88 -11.85
N GLY A 512 -19.20 36.75 -11.36
CA GLY A 512 -19.19 37.10 -9.94
C GLY A 512 -18.86 35.89 -9.07
N ASN A 513 -19.70 35.59 -8.07
CA ASN A 513 -19.48 34.49 -7.12
C ASN A 513 -20.27 33.21 -7.48
N ALA A 514 -20.71 33.06 -8.72
CA ALA A 514 -21.51 31.92 -9.17
C ALA A 514 -21.03 31.40 -10.53
N SER A 515 -20.91 30.08 -10.63
CA SER A 515 -20.59 29.36 -11.87
C SER A 515 -21.69 29.60 -12.90
N THR A 516 -21.27 29.85 -14.13
CA THR A 516 -22.16 29.97 -15.29
C THR A 516 -22.70 28.61 -15.76
N GLY A 517 -22.10 27.51 -15.30
CA GLY A 517 -22.33 26.15 -15.79
C GLY A 517 -21.41 25.76 -16.96
N LYS A 518 -20.61 26.69 -17.48
CA LYS A 518 -19.58 26.43 -18.50
C LYS A 518 -18.24 26.09 -17.88
N ILE A 519 -17.41 25.39 -18.65
CA ILE A 519 -16.10 24.89 -18.26
C ILE A 519 -15.04 25.43 -19.24
N SER A 520 -14.00 26.05 -18.70
CA SER A 520 -12.78 26.39 -19.41
C SER A 520 -11.90 25.16 -19.50
N PHE A 521 -11.97 24.48 -20.65
CA PHE A 521 -11.26 23.23 -20.87
C PHE A 521 -9.77 23.44 -21.23
N ASN A 522 -8.89 22.78 -20.46
CA ASN A 522 -7.45 22.67 -20.70
C ASN A 522 -7.01 21.21 -20.92
N VAL A 523 -7.68 20.25 -20.27
CA VAL A 523 -7.39 18.80 -20.35
C VAL A 523 -8.72 18.05 -20.34
N GLN A 524 -9.14 17.47 -21.47
CA GLN A 524 -10.44 16.79 -21.54
C GLN A 524 -10.35 15.30 -21.76
N THR A 525 -9.26 14.85 -22.39
CA THR A 525 -9.17 13.52 -22.97
C THR A 525 -7.80 12.89 -22.73
N ALA A 526 -7.69 11.60 -23.00
CA ALA A 526 -6.41 10.87 -22.95
C ALA A 526 -5.34 11.50 -23.87
N LEU A 527 -5.76 12.00 -25.04
CA LEU A 527 -4.88 12.65 -26.00
C LEU A 527 -4.39 14.02 -25.52
N ASP A 528 -5.22 14.77 -24.79
CA ASP A 528 -4.78 16.03 -24.16
C ASP A 528 -3.77 15.75 -23.05
N LYS A 529 -4.03 14.76 -22.18
CA LYS A 529 -3.07 14.34 -21.15
C LYS A 529 -1.72 13.98 -21.78
N GLN A 530 -1.72 13.15 -22.83
CA GLN A 530 -0.48 12.78 -23.51
C GLN A 530 0.27 14.00 -24.07
N ARG A 531 -0.45 14.95 -24.69
CA ARG A 531 0.15 16.17 -25.25
C ARG A 531 0.83 17.00 -24.16
N HIS A 532 0.14 17.24 -23.04
CA HIS A 532 0.70 17.97 -21.90
C HIS A 532 1.91 17.25 -21.31
N PHE A 533 1.83 15.94 -21.10
CA PHE A 533 2.94 15.15 -20.57
C PHE A 533 4.20 15.24 -21.44
N ILE A 534 4.04 15.13 -22.77
CA ILE A 534 5.16 15.29 -23.73
C ILE A 534 5.75 16.71 -23.65
N GLN A 535 4.91 17.74 -23.60
CA GLN A 535 5.38 19.13 -23.51
C GLN A 535 6.17 19.39 -22.22
N ILE A 536 5.72 18.87 -21.08
CA ILE A 536 6.41 18.98 -19.80
C ILE A 536 7.77 18.27 -19.89
N LEU A 537 7.80 17.04 -20.40
CA LEU A 537 9.02 16.25 -20.53
C LEU A 537 10.04 16.92 -21.46
N ASP A 538 9.59 17.44 -22.61
CA ASP A 538 10.45 18.14 -23.57
C ASP A 538 10.97 19.46 -23.01
N HIS A 539 10.17 20.17 -22.20
CA HIS A 539 10.61 21.39 -21.52
C HIS A 539 11.74 21.08 -20.51
N LEU A 540 11.58 20.02 -19.72
CA LEU A 540 12.57 19.62 -18.72
C LEU A 540 13.86 19.08 -19.31
N LYS A 541 13.78 18.40 -20.46
CA LYS A 541 14.97 17.95 -21.20
C LYS A 541 15.74 19.09 -21.85
N GLY A 542 15.15 20.28 -21.97
CA GLY A 542 15.66 21.38 -22.76
C GLY A 542 15.57 21.06 -24.27
N ARG A 543 15.26 22.05 -25.11
CA ARG A 543 15.29 21.86 -26.57
C ARG A 543 16.74 21.60 -27.02
N GLN A 544 17.13 20.33 -27.16
CA GLN A 544 18.43 19.86 -27.66
C GLN A 544 19.62 20.67 -27.14
N SER A 545 20.04 20.46 -25.88
CA SER A 545 21.37 20.88 -25.44
C SER A 545 22.42 20.14 -26.27
N THR A 546 23.31 20.89 -26.93
CA THR A 546 24.45 20.36 -27.70
C THR A 546 25.62 19.92 -26.82
N ASP A 547 25.46 19.90 -25.49
CA ASP A 547 26.52 19.57 -24.54
C ASP A 547 26.48 18.08 -24.18
N PRO A 548 27.55 17.28 -24.42
CA PRO A 548 27.57 15.82 -24.22
C PRO A 548 27.42 15.36 -22.77
N GLU A 549 27.54 16.24 -21.78
CA GLU A 549 27.25 15.96 -20.37
C GLU A 549 25.72 16.10 -20.13
N HIS A 550 24.96 15.16 -20.70
CA HIS A 550 23.49 15.22 -20.71
C HIS A 550 22.89 15.05 -19.30
N GLN A 551 22.16 16.06 -18.85
CA GLN A 551 21.26 15.98 -17.70
C GLN A 551 20.18 14.91 -17.97
N GLN A 552 20.23 13.77 -17.27
CA GLN A 552 19.25 12.71 -17.47
C GLN A 552 17.94 13.05 -16.73
N VAL A 553 16.83 13.07 -17.48
CA VAL A 553 15.49 13.23 -16.92
C VAL A 553 14.80 11.89 -16.92
N HIS A 554 14.54 11.36 -15.73
CA HIS A 554 13.68 10.19 -15.52
C HIS A 554 12.24 10.64 -15.32
N SER A 555 11.30 9.92 -15.92
CA SER A 555 9.87 10.26 -15.90
C SER A 555 9.04 9.15 -15.27
N VAL A 556 8.22 9.54 -14.30
CA VAL A 556 7.25 8.67 -13.63
C VAL A 556 5.86 9.26 -13.85
N TYR A 557 4.94 8.44 -14.34
CA TYR A 557 3.54 8.82 -14.45
C TYR A 557 2.70 7.89 -13.57
N ILE A 558 1.81 8.47 -12.77
CA ILE A 558 0.92 7.73 -11.86
C ILE A 558 -0.52 8.06 -12.23
N GLY A 559 -1.33 7.04 -12.49
CA GLY A 559 -2.76 7.19 -12.78
C GLY A 559 -3.53 5.92 -12.43
N ASP A 560 -4.81 5.86 -12.77
CA ASP A 560 -5.69 4.75 -12.39
C ASP A 560 -6.56 4.24 -13.56
N SER A 561 -6.62 4.98 -14.67
CA SER A 561 -7.67 4.81 -15.69
C SER A 561 -7.14 4.64 -17.12
N LEU A 562 -8.04 4.33 -18.07
CA LEU A 562 -7.73 4.29 -19.50
C LEU A 562 -7.25 5.66 -20.02
N THR A 563 -7.75 6.76 -19.45
CA THR A 563 -7.39 8.12 -19.84
C THR A 563 -5.91 8.42 -19.58
N ASP A 564 -5.27 7.65 -18.70
CA ASP A 564 -3.84 7.76 -18.35
C ASP A 564 -2.93 6.84 -19.16
N LEU A 565 -3.48 5.85 -19.86
CA LEU A 565 -2.72 4.75 -20.45
C LEU A 565 -1.61 5.23 -21.40
N LEU A 566 -1.85 6.26 -22.20
CA LEU A 566 -0.84 6.81 -23.10
C LEU A 566 0.32 7.48 -22.37
N CYS A 567 0.06 8.14 -21.24
CA CYS A 567 1.09 8.74 -20.41
C CYS A 567 1.87 7.66 -19.66
N LEU A 568 1.16 6.67 -19.12
CA LEU A 568 1.74 5.51 -18.44
C LEU A 568 2.73 4.76 -19.35
N LEU A 569 2.37 4.53 -20.61
CA LEU A 569 3.24 3.87 -21.60
C LEU A 569 4.41 4.73 -22.08
N ARG A 570 4.28 6.06 -21.96
CA ARG A 570 5.28 7.02 -22.43
C ARG A 570 6.37 7.30 -21.39
N ALA A 571 6.01 7.22 -20.11
CA ALA A 571 6.93 7.43 -18.99
C ALA A 571 7.98 6.30 -18.90
N ASP A 572 9.12 6.58 -18.27
CA ASP A 572 10.13 5.55 -17.97
C ASP A 572 9.60 4.53 -16.95
N VAL A 573 8.71 4.99 -16.05
CA VAL A 573 7.93 4.15 -15.15
C VAL A 573 6.47 4.63 -15.13
N GLY A 574 5.58 3.89 -15.79
CA GLY A 574 4.12 4.07 -15.66
C GLY A 574 3.57 3.24 -14.51
N ILE A 575 2.93 3.88 -13.54
CA ILE A 575 2.38 3.25 -12.33
C ILE A 575 0.86 3.39 -12.32
N ILE A 576 0.17 2.26 -12.19
CA ILE A 576 -1.28 2.19 -12.02
C ILE A 576 -1.59 2.01 -10.55
N LEU A 577 -2.32 2.95 -9.96
CA LEU A 577 -2.70 2.94 -8.56
C LEU A 577 -4.13 2.39 -8.41
N GLY A 578 -4.28 1.26 -7.72
CA GLY A 578 -5.57 0.58 -7.56
C GLY A 578 -5.81 -0.53 -8.57
N ASP A 579 -7.08 -0.92 -8.70
CA ASP A 579 -7.52 -1.98 -9.59
C ASP A 579 -8.55 -1.46 -10.60
N SER A 580 -8.18 -1.49 -11.88
CA SER A 580 -9.04 -1.06 -12.98
C SER A 580 -9.36 -2.24 -13.89
N SER A 581 -10.62 -2.68 -13.84
CA SER A 581 -11.14 -3.77 -14.68
C SER A 581 -11.01 -3.44 -16.17
N THR A 582 -11.25 -2.19 -16.54
CA THR A 582 -11.14 -1.73 -17.93
C THR A 582 -9.69 -1.75 -18.41
N LEU A 583 -8.74 -1.25 -17.61
CA LEU A 583 -7.31 -1.35 -17.96
C LEU A 583 -6.88 -2.81 -18.10
N LYS A 584 -7.36 -3.71 -17.23
CA LYS A 584 -7.08 -5.14 -17.33
C LYS A 584 -7.63 -5.75 -18.63
N GLN A 585 -8.84 -5.39 -19.05
CA GLN A 585 -9.42 -5.87 -20.31
C GLN A 585 -8.64 -5.39 -21.54
N VAL A 586 -8.14 -4.16 -21.52
CA VAL A 586 -7.44 -3.53 -22.66
C VAL A 586 -5.94 -3.86 -22.68
N TYR A 587 -5.29 -3.92 -21.52
CA TYR A 587 -3.82 -3.97 -21.43
C TYR A 587 -3.28 -4.95 -20.38
N GLY A 588 -4.14 -5.80 -19.79
CA GLY A 588 -3.81 -6.65 -18.65
C GLY A 588 -2.60 -7.58 -18.81
N GLU A 589 -2.33 -8.12 -20.00
CA GLU A 589 -1.16 -9.01 -20.21
C GLU A 589 0.19 -8.30 -20.00
N LYS A 590 0.20 -6.98 -20.11
CA LYS A 590 1.39 -6.12 -19.91
C LYS A 590 1.31 -5.30 -18.62
N MET A 591 0.43 -5.70 -17.70
CA MET A 591 0.36 -5.18 -16.34
C MET A 591 1.06 -6.16 -15.39
N THR A 592 1.94 -5.66 -14.54
CA THR A 592 2.59 -6.46 -13.49
C THR A 592 2.83 -5.61 -12.25
N SER A 593 3.24 -6.18 -11.12
CA SER A 593 3.47 -5.39 -9.91
C SER A 593 4.67 -4.46 -10.03
N LEU A 594 4.66 -3.35 -9.29
CA LEU A 594 5.84 -2.50 -9.16
C LEU A 594 7.01 -3.23 -8.47
N PHE A 595 6.72 -4.18 -7.58
CA PHE A 595 7.76 -4.98 -6.95
C PHE A 595 8.51 -5.83 -7.99
N ARG A 596 7.82 -6.37 -9.01
CA ARG A 596 8.47 -7.08 -10.12
C ARG A 596 9.44 -6.17 -10.88
N LYS A 597 9.13 -4.87 -11.05
CA LYS A 597 10.06 -3.90 -11.62
C LYS A 597 11.33 -3.75 -10.77
N ALA A 598 11.18 -3.66 -9.45
CA ALA A 598 12.30 -3.61 -8.52
C ALA A 598 13.23 -4.83 -8.66
N LEU A 599 12.65 -6.05 -8.72
CA LEU A 599 13.43 -7.29 -8.91
C LEU A 599 14.22 -7.28 -10.22
N LEU A 600 13.59 -6.83 -11.31
CA LEU A 600 14.22 -6.81 -12.62
C LEU A 600 15.36 -5.79 -12.72
N LEU A 601 15.18 -4.62 -12.09
CA LEU A 601 16.24 -3.62 -11.96
C LEU A 601 17.45 -4.20 -11.22
N GLU A 602 17.20 -4.90 -10.12
CA GLU A 602 18.24 -5.53 -9.30
C GLU A 602 18.97 -6.68 -10.03
N GLN A 603 18.27 -7.40 -10.91
CA GLN A 603 18.86 -8.41 -11.80
C GLN A 603 19.63 -7.82 -12.99
N GLY A 604 19.74 -6.49 -13.11
CA GLY A 604 20.33 -5.81 -14.26
C GLY A 604 19.49 -5.92 -15.55
N ASN A 605 18.26 -6.43 -15.46
CA ASN A 605 17.34 -6.52 -16.58
C ASN A 605 16.41 -5.30 -16.61
N MET A 606 16.84 -4.23 -17.27
CA MET A 606 16.04 -3.01 -17.39
C MET A 606 14.81 -3.16 -18.30
N GLN A 607 14.70 -4.24 -19.09
CA GLN A 607 13.77 -4.34 -20.20
C GLN A 607 12.46 -5.05 -19.83
N LEU A 608 11.48 -4.26 -19.39
CA LEU A 608 10.06 -4.55 -19.62
C LEU A 608 9.47 -3.42 -20.46
N SER A 609 9.96 -3.26 -21.68
CA SER A 609 9.45 -2.23 -22.58
C SER A 609 7.95 -2.43 -22.81
N GLY A 610 7.17 -1.37 -22.58
CA GLY A 610 5.72 -1.38 -22.74
C GLY A 610 4.94 -2.05 -21.61
N TYR A 611 5.56 -2.41 -20.48
CA TYR A 611 4.81 -2.78 -19.27
C TYR A 611 4.45 -1.55 -18.45
N VAL A 612 3.33 -1.66 -17.74
CA VAL A 612 2.90 -0.71 -16.71
C VAL A 612 2.76 -1.43 -15.37
N PHE A 613 3.00 -0.73 -14.28
CA PHE A 613 3.22 -1.34 -12.98
C PHE A 613 2.10 -1.04 -11.99
N THR A 614 1.45 -2.06 -11.46
CA THR A 614 0.33 -1.91 -10.52
C THR A 614 0.82 -1.82 -9.09
N VAL A 615 0.20 -0.93 -8.31
CA VAL A 615 0.39 -0.77 -6.87
C VAL A 615 -0.95 -0.60 -6.17
N SER A 616 -1.00 -0.88 -4.87
CA SER A 616 -2.22 -0.68 -4.08
C SER A 616 -2.25 0.61 -3.27
N SER A 617 -1.08 1.19 -2.97
CA SER A 617 -0.92 2.33 -2.05
C SER A 617 0.22 3.26 -2.48
N TRP A 618 0.11 4.53 -2.13
CA TRP A 618 1.20 5.50 -2.33
C TRP A 618 2.45 5.18 -1.51
N TYR A 619 2.32 4.45 -0.40
CA TYR A 619 3.47 3.97 0.37
C TYR A 619 4.35 3.01 -0.43
N GLU A 620 3.76 2.21 -1.32
CA GLU A 620 4.49 1.32 -2.20
C GLU A 620 5.30 2.12 -3.25
N VAL A 621 4.68 3.14 -3.82
CA VAL A 621 5.34 4.09 -4.74
C VAL A 621 6.49 4.81 -4.04
N GLU A 622 6.27 5.29 -2.81
CA GLU A 622 7.30 5.93 -1.99
C GLU A 622 8.50 5.02 -1.79
N ALA A 623 8.25 3.78 -1.38
CA ALA A 623 9.28 2.80 -1.07
C ALA A 623 10.10 2.43 -2.32
N PHE A 624 9.45 2.26 -3.48
CA PHE A 624 10.13 2.01 -4.74
C PHE A 624 11.03 3.19 -5.17
N LEU A 625 10.50 4.42 -5.16
CA LEU A 625 11.20 5.58 -5.69
C LEU A 625 12.33 6.05 -4.76
N PHE A 626 12.07 6.11 -3.45
CA PHE A 626 12.94 6.79 -2.50
C PHE A 626 13.48 5.89 -1.37
N GLY A 627 12.96 4.67 -1.27
CA GLY A 627 13.35 3.71 -0.24
C GLY A 627 12.84 4.11 1.15
N PRO A 628 13.28 3.40 2.20
CA PRO A 628 12.97 3.79 3.58
C PRO A 628 13.36 5.25 3.81
N ALA A 629 12.50 5.98 4.53
CA ALA A 629 12.88 7.28 5.04
C ALA A 629 14.05 7.05 6.01
N GLY A 630 15.22 7.64 5.73
CA GLY A 630 16.40 7.46 6.59
C GLY A 630 16.03 7.74 8.03
N SER A 631 16.45 6.86 8.94
CA SER A 631 16.07 6.87 10.35
C SER A 631 16.25 8.28 10.89
N ARG A 632 15.13 8.97 11.14
CA ARG A 632 15.17 10.22 11.89
C ARG A 632 15.75 9.85 13.24
N VAL A 633 16.93 10.38 13.55
CA VAL A 633 17.32 10.59 14.94
C VAL A 633 16.27 11.57 15.48
N LEU A 634 15.19 11.02 16.03
CA LEU A 634 14.17 11.75 16.76
C LEU A 634 14.70 12.09 18.15
#